data_AF-A0A9W3HGE2-F1
#
_entry.id   AF-A0A9W3HGE2-F1
#
_cell.length_a   1.000
_cell.length_b   1.000
_cell.length_c   1.000
_cell.angle_alpha   90.00
_cell.angle_beta   90.00
_cell.angle_gamma   90.00
#
_symmetry.space_group_name_H-M   'P 1'
#
loop_
_entity.id
_entity.type
_entity.pdbx_description
1 polymer ?
#
loop_
_entity_poly.entity_id
_entity_poly.type
_entity_poly.pdbx_seq_one_letter_code
_entity_poly.pdbx_strand_id
1 'polypeptide(L)' 'MKNLIAKYFYITPGICPSLATMKAIVECAGGRVLSRQPSFRRLMEHKQNKSLSEIILISCENDLHLCREYFARGIGT' A
#
# COMPACT_ATOMS: atom_id res chain seq x y z
N MET A 1 -13.75 -13.72 2.08
CA MET A 1 -12.84 -12.76 1.42
C MET A 1 -13.12 -11.37 1.96
N LYS A 2 -12.16 -10.71 2.60
CA LYS A 2 -12.31 -9.29 2.98
C LYS A 2 -12.34 -8.46 1.68
N ASN A 3 -13.32 -7.59 1.54
CA ASN A 3 -13.57 -6.81 0.34
C ASN A 3 -12.45 -5.76 0.12
N LEU A 4 -11.77 -5.78 -1.02
CA LEU A 4 -10.74 -4.78 -1.40
C LEU A 4 -11.30 -3.61 -2.22
N ILE A 5 -12.61 -3.60 -2.50
CA ILE A 5 -13.28 -2.54 -3.25
C ILE A 5 -12.97 -1.19 -2.61
N ALA A 6 -12.57 -0.25 -3.47
CA ALA A 6 -12.22 1.11 -3.10
C ALA A 6 -11.05 1.23 -2.11
N LYS A 7 -10.07 0.32 -2.17
CA LYS A 7 -8.78 0.45 -1.47
C LYS A 7 -7.62 0.66 -2.45
N TYR A 8 -6.67 1.49 -2.05
CA TYR A 8 -5.42 1.70 -2.77
C TYR A 8 -4.30 0.89 -2.13
N PHE A 9 -3.39 0.37 -2.96
CA PHE A 9 -2.24 -0.41 -2.53
C PHE A 9 -0.97 0.20 -3.09
N TYR A 10 0.02 0.46 -2.26
CA TYR A 10 1.39 0.65 -2.73
C TYR A 10 2.21 -0.57 -2.33
N ILE A 11 2.85 -1.19 -3.32
CA ILE A 11 3.59 -2.43 -3.16
C ILE A 11 5.04 -2.11 -3.51
N THR A 12 5.99 -2.42 -2.62
CA THR A 12 7.40 -2.14 -2.88
C THR A 12 7.95 -3.05 -4.00
N PRO A 13 8.96 -2.61 -4.77
CA PRO A 13 9.37 -3.30 -5.99
C PRO A 13 9.94 -4.71 -5.79
N GLY A 14 10.58 -4.99 -4.65
CA GLY A 14 11.24 -6.26 -4.31
C GLY A 14 10.31 -7.34 -3.75
N ILE A 15 8.99 -7.16 -3.83
CA ILE A 15 7.99 -8.12 -3.39
C ILE A 15 8.13 -9.48 -4.12
N CYS A 16 7.80 -10.56 -3.42
CA CYS A 16 7.68 -11.91 -3.98
C CYS A 16 6.28 -12.46 -3.61
N PRO A 17 5.45 -12.94 -4.58
CA PRO A 17 5.70 -13.06 -6.02
C PRO A 17 5.84 -11.71 -6.72
N SER A 18 6.14 -11.70 -8.03
CA SER A 18 6.42 -10.47 -8.78
C SER A 18 5.37 -9.37 -8.59
N LEU A 19 5.77 -8.10 -8.71
CA LEU A 19 4.86 -6.96 -8.65
C LEU A 19 3.68 -7.09 -9.64
N ALA A 20 3.92 -7.65 -10.83
CA ALA A 20 2.87 -7.88 -11.82
C ALA A 20 1.84 -8.91 -11.32
N THR A 21 2.30 -10.01 -10.73
CA THR A 21 1.43 -11.02 -10.10
C THR A 21 0.61 -10.42 -8.97
N MET A 22 1.26 -9.68 -8.07
CA MET A 22 0.59 -9.03 -6.94
C MET A 22 -0.44 -8.00 -7.40
N LYS A 23 -0.11 -7.21 -8.43
CA LYS A 23 -1.03 -6.24 -9.03
C LYS A 23 -2.27 -6.92 -9.60
N ALA A 24 -2.09 -8.00 -10.37
CA ALA A 24 -3.22 -8.75 -10.93
C ALA A 24 -4.16 -9.27 -9.83
N ILE A 25 -3.61 -9.83 -8.74
CA ILE A 25 -4.40 -10.30 -7.60
C ILE A 25 -5.22 -9.15 -6.97
N VAL A 26 -4.58 -8.01 -6.70
CA VAL A 26 -5.23 -6.83 -6.11
C VAL A 26 -6.35 -6.31 -7.00
N GLU A 27 -6.09 -6.16 -8.29
CA GLU A 27 -7.05 -5.62 -9.26
C GLU A 27 -8.22 -6.58 -9.50
N CYS A 28 -7.98 -7.90 -9.58
CA CYS A 28 -9.03 -8.92 -9.65
C CYS A 28 -9.95 -8.90 -8.42
N ALA A 29 -9.43 -8.51 -7.26
CA ALA A 29 -10.21 -8.36 -6.02
C ALA A 29 -10.88 -6.97 -5.87
N GLY A 30 -10.78 -6.09 -6.88
CA GLY A 30 -11.41 -4.76 -6.91
C GLY A 30 -10.59 -3.63 -6.26
N GLY A 31 -9.34 -3.90 -5.88
CA GLY A 31 -8.40 -2.89 -5.40
C GLY A 31 -7.71 -2.12 -6.54
N ARG A 32 -6.94 -1.10 -6.18
CA ARG A 32 -6.12 -0.33 -7.14
C ARG A 32 -4.68 -0.22 -6.66
N VAL A 33 -3.71 -0.53 -7.53
CA VAL A 33 -2.29 -0.36 -7.20
C VAL A 33 -1.79 1.03 -7.60
N LEU A 34 -1.20 1.75 -6.65
CA LEU A 34 -0.51 3.01 -6.85
C LEU A 34 0.82 2.76 -7.56
N SER A 35 1.09 3.49 -8.64
CA SER A 35 2.34 3.41 -9.40
C SER A 35 3.51 4.14 -8.74
N ARG A 36 3.26 4.93 -7.71
CA ARG A 36 4.26 5.73 -6.99
C ARG A 36 4.09 5.62 -5.50
N GLN A 37 5.20 5.72 -4.79
CA GLN A 37 5.24 5.77 -3.33
C GLN A 37 4.39 6.95 -2.82
N PRO A 38 3.42 6.71 -1.93
CA PRO A 38 2.63 7.78 -1.35
C PRO A 38 3.47 8.58 -0.34
N SER A 39 3.37 9.89 -0.37
CA SER A 39 3.97 10.73 0.67
C SER A 39 3.29 10.49 2.01
N PHE A 40 3.99 10.76 3.11
CA PHE A 40 3.41 10.70 4.45
C PHE A 40 2.14 11.57 4.57
N ARG A 41 2.17 12.78 4.00
CA ARG A 41 1.02 13.69 3.97
C ARG A 41 -0.20 13.02 3.34
N ARG A 42 -0.03 12.37 2.18
CA ARG A 42 -1.12 11.66 1.51
C ARG A 42 -1.66 10.50 2.34
N LEU A 43 -0.78 9.71 2.97
CA LEU A 43 -1.22 8.63 3.87
C LEU A 43 -2.07 9.17 5.03
N MET A 44 -1.66 10.30 5.62
CA MET A 44 -2.39 10.91 6.73
C MET A 44 -3.74 11.49 6.31
N GLU A 45 -3.81 12.17 5.16
CA GLU A 45 -5.06 12.68 4.59
C GLU A 45 -6.08 11.54 4.38
N HIS A 46 -5.64 10.42 3.80
CA HIS A 46 -6.48 9.23 3.60
C HIS A 46 -6.86 8.53 4.92
N LYS A 47 -6.00 8.56 5.94
CA LYS A 47 -6.29 7.98 7.27
C LYS A 47 -7.32 8.80 8.05
N GLN A 48 -7.28 10.13 7.95
CA GLN A 48 -8.17 11.02 8.69
C GLN A 48 -9.52 11.25 8.00
N ASN A 49 -9.56 11.19 6.67
CA ASN A 49 -10.77 11.42 5.90
C ASN A 49 -11.44 10.10 5.47
N LYS A 50 -12.50 9.70 6.17
CA LYS A 50 -13.28 8.49 5.88
C LYS A 50 -13.98 8.48 4.51
N SER A 51 -14.09 9.63 3.83
CA SER A 51 -14.61 9.69 2.45
C SER A 51 -13.56 9.27 1.41
N LEU A 52 -12.27 9.22 1.79
CA LEU A 52 -11.20 8.75 0.93
C LEU A 52 -10.97 7.25 1.14
N SER A 53 -10.67 6.57 0.03
CA SER A 53 -10.22 5.18 0.02
C SER A 53 -8.97 4.98 0.87
N GLU A 54 -8.96 3.98 1.74
CA GLU A 54 -7.78 3.60 2.53
C GLU A 54 -6.57 3.28 1.62
N ILE A 55 -5.36 3.67 2.04
CA ILE A 55 -4.11 3.28 1.38
C ILE A 55 -3.42 2.22 2.25
N ILE A 56 -3.14 1.05 1.65
CA ILE A 56 -2.43 -0.07 2.27
C ILE A 56 -1.02 -0.13 1.69
N LEU A 57 -0.02 -0.21 2.57
CA LEU A 57 1.37 -0.45 2.20
C LEU A 57 1.66 -1.94 2.29
N ILE A 58 2.23 -2.53 1.24
CA ILE A 58 2.71 -3.92 1.22
C ILE A 58 4.20 -3.88 0.93
N SER A 59 4.99 -4.53 1.80
CA SER A 59 6.44 -4.63 1.67
C SER A 59 6.90 -6.04 2.05
N CYS A 60 8.18 -6.33 1.83
CA CYS A 60 8.86 -7.56 2.24
C CYS A 60 10.13 -7.22 3.03
N GLU A 61 10.76 -8.23 3.63
CA GLU A 61 11.96 -8.06 4.45
C GLU A 61 13.09 -7.32 3.71
N ASN A 62 13.31 -7.68 2.43
CA ASN A 62 14.32 -7.06 1.57
C ASN A 62 14.09 -5.55 1.38
N ASP A 63 12.83 -5.11 1.38
CA ASP A 63 12.44 -3.73 1.11
C ASP A 63 12.14 -2.93 2.39
N LEU A 64 12.32 -3.49 3.59
CA LEU A 64 12.07 -2.78 4.86
C LEU A 64 12.84 -1.46 4.97
N HIS A 65 14.02 -1.39 4.34
CA HIS A 65 14.82 -0.17 4.28
C HIS A 65 14.09 1.00 3.59
N LEU A 66 13.21 0.72 2.61
CA LEU A 66 12.37 1.71 1.93
C LEU A 66 11.21 2.22 2.83
N CYS A 67 10.86 1.45 3.86
CA CYS A 67 9.75 1.74 4.77
C CYS A 67 10.18 2.46 6.06
N ARG A 68 11.48 2.71 6.27
CA ARG A 68 12.01 3.31 7.51
C ARG A 68 11.31 4.59 7.92
N GLU A 69 11.03 5.48 6.96
CA GLU A 69 10.32 6.74 7.23
C GLU A 69 8.87 6.53 7.64
N TYR A 70 8.21 5.49 7.14
CA TYR A 70 6.85 5.13 7.56
C TYR A 70 6.83 4.63 8.99
N PHE A 71 7.75 3.71 9.34
CA PHE A 71 7.85 3.18 10.69
C PHE A 71 8.22 4.25 11.72
N ALA A 72 9.17 5.14 11.39
CA ALA A 72 9.55 6.26 12.25
C ALA A 72 8.37 7.20 12.56
N ARG A 73 7.31 7.17 11.73
CA ARG A 73 6.09 7.97 11.89
C ARG A 73 4.88 7.16 12.36
N GLY A 74 5.10 5.93 12.85
CA GLY A 74 4.04 5.07 13.39
C GLY A 74 3.09 4.49 12.33
N ILE A 75 3.55 4.38 11.07
CA ILE A 75 2.82 3.70 10.00
C ILE A 75 3.43 2.29 9.86
N GLY A 76 2.70 1.26 10.30
CA GLY A 76 3.14 -0.14 10.24
C GLY A 76 3.10 -0.91 11.57
N THR A 77 2.52 -0.33 12.61
CA THR A 77 2.26 -0.95 13.92
C THR A 77 0.78 -0.90 14.26
#